data_AF-A0A534CFX5-F1
#
_entry.id   AF-A0A534CFX5-F1
#
_cell.length_a   1.000
_cell.length_b   1.000
_cell.length_c   1.000
_cell.angle_alpha   90.00
_cell.angle_beta   90.00
_cell.angle_gamma   90.00
#
_symmetry.space_group_name_H-M   'P 1'
#
loop_
_entity.id
_entity.type
_entity.pdbx_description
1 polymer ?
#
loop_
_entity_poly.entity_id
_entity_poly.type
_entity_poly.pdbx_seq_one_letter_code
_entity_poly.pdbx_strand_id
1 'polypeptide(L)' 'MLNRGSKAIEISVSTIDLGLAPAARVRDLWLKKDVGRLGERLRTTVRPHSVAMLKISAS' A
#
# COMPACT_ATOMS: atom_id res chain seq x y z
N MET A 1 -5.22 -0.82 2.63
CA MET A 1 -4.79 -0.30 3.95
C MET A 1 -5.90 0.56 4.53
N LEU A 2 -6.44 0.20 5.69
CA LEU A 2 -7.60 0.87 6.31
C LEU A 2 -7.16 1.59 7.59
N ASN A 3 -7.46 2.88 7.70
CA ASN A 3 -7.31 3.63 8.94
C ASN A 3 -8.68 3.76 9.63
N ARG A 4 -8.81 3.19 10.84
CA ARG A 4 -10.03 3.31 11.66
C ARG A 4 -9.93 4.37 12.76
N GLY A 5 -8.77 5.01 12.91
CA GLY A 5 -8.51 6.03 13.92
C GLY A 5 -8.96 7.42 13.48
N SER A 6 -8.82 8.37 14.41
CA SER A 6 -9.23 9.77 14.25
C SER A 6 -8.13 10.70 13.71
N LYS A 7 -6.92 10.19 13.49
CA LYS A 7 -5.77 10.95 12.95
C LYS A 7 -5.23 10.30 11.69
N ALA A 8 -4.62 11.10 10.82
CA ALA A 8 -3.85 10.58 9.71
C ALA A 8 -2.66 9.79 10.27
N ILE A 9 -2.43 8.59 9.76
CA ILE A 9 -1.33 7.73 10.18
C ILE A 9 -0.63 7.14 8.96
N GLU A 10 0.67 6.90 9.09
CA GLU A 10 1.37 6.01 8.17
C GLU A 10 0.99 4.57 8.50
N ILE A 11 0.42 3.86 7.51
CA ILE A 11 0.21 2.42 7.58
C ILE A 11 1.27 1.78 6.69
N SER A 12 1.93 0.76 7.21
CA SER A 12 2.92 0.00 6.48
C SER A 12 2.66 -1.50 6.55
N VAL A 13 3.09 -2.21 5.50
CA VAL A 13 3.08 -3.68 5.44
C VAL A 13 4.38 -4.14 4.77
N SER A 14 4.99 -5.21 5.27
CA SER A 14 6.18 -5.78 4.62
C SER A 14 5.80 -6.76 3.52
N THR A 15 6.71 -6.97 2.57
CA THR A 15 6.55 -8.01 1.54
C THR A 15 6.49 -9.41 2.12
N ILE A 16 7.20 -9.63 3.22
CA ILE A 16 7.22 -10.90 3.96
C ILE A 16 5.81 -11.19 4.51
N ASP A 17 5.16 -10.20 5.15
CA ASP A 17 3.80 -10.36 5.68
C ASP A 17 2.77 -10.67 4.59
N LEU A 18 3.04 -10.23 3.36
CA LEU A 18 2.20 -10.48 2.18
C LEU A 18 2.55 -11.77 1.43
N GLY A 19 3.66 -12.43 1.76
CA GLY A 19 4.17 -13.59 1.03
C GLY A 19 4.58 -13.27 -0.41
N LEU A 20 5.03 -12.04 -0.68
CA LEU A 20 5.37 -11.57 -2.02
C LEU A 20 6.89 -11.41 -2.20
N ALA A 21 7.37 -11.71 -3.41
CA ALA A 21 8.73 -11.40 -3.79
C ALA A 21 8.94 -9.87 -3.90
N PRO A 22 10.14 -9.36 -3.56
CA PRO A 22 10.48 -7.96 -3.81
C PRO A 22 10.40 -7.63 -5.32
N ALA A 23 10.22 -6.35 -5.64
CA ALA A 23 10.10 -5.80 -7.00
C ALA A 23 8.75 -6.00 -7.74
N ALA A 24 7.66 -6.33 -7.04
CA ALA A 24 6.31 -6.31 -7.60
C ALA A 24 5.85 -4.88 -7.97
N ARG A 25 5.03 -4.70 -9.01
CA ARG A 25 4.44 -3.38 -9.36
C ARG A 25 3.32 -3.03 -8.39
N VAL A 26 3.27 -1.77 -7.96
CA VAL A 26 2.22 -1.25 -7.07
C VAL A 26 1.40 -0.20 -7.81
N ARG A 27 0.08 -0.37 -7.80
CA ARG A 27 -0.88 0.53 -8.44
C ARG A 27 -1.93 0.98 -7.45
N ASP A 28 -2.17 2.28 -7.37
CA ASP A 28 -3.33 2.84 -6.69
C ASP A 28 -4.57 2.67 -7.57
N LEU A 29 -5.57 1.97 -7.04
CA LEU A 29 -6.79 1.66 -7.78
C LEU A 29 -7.78 2.82 -7.83
N TRP A 30 -7.75 3.73 -6.85
CA TRP A 30 -8.59 4.93 -6.86
C TRP A 30 -8.06 5.96 -7.84
N LEU A 31 -6.75 6.22 -7.82
CA LEU A 31 -6.10 7.14 -8.75
C LEU A 31 -5.90 6.54 -10.14
N LYS A 32 -6.14 5.22 -10.29
CA LYS A 32 -5.85 4.46 -11.51
C LYS A 32 -4.42 4.75 -12.01
N LYS A 33 -3.46 4.77 -11.09
CA LYS A 33 -2.08 5.19 -11.36
C LYS A 33 -1.10 4.24 -10.72
N ASP A 34 -0.03 3.92 -11.45
CA ASP A 34 1.09 3.19 -10.89
C ASP A 34 1.91 4.11 -10.01
N VAL A 35 2.14 3.68 -8.78
CA VAL A 35 2.80 4.49 -7.74
C VAL A 35 4.22 4.03 -7.48
N GLY A 36 4.64 2.91 -8.06
CA GLY A 36 6.03 2.47 -8.05
C GLY A 36 6.18 0.95 -8.06
N ARG A 37 7.33 0.50 -7.56
CA ARG A 37 7.64 -0.90 -7.29
C ARG A 37 7.72 -1.15 -5.79
N LEU A 38 7.37 -2.36 -5.39
CA LEU A 38 7.38 -2.83 -4.02
C LEU A 38 8.82 -3.14 -3.61
N GLY A 39 9.34 -2.37 -2.65
CA GLY A 39 10.57 -2.69 -1.91
C GLY A 39 10.29 -3.68 -0.78
N GLU A 40 11.04 -3.64 0.32
CA GLU A 40 10.79 -4.50 1.50
C GLU A 40 9.49 -4.14 2.24
N ARG A 41 9.09 -2.87 2.17
CA ARG A 41 7.88 -2.36 2.82
C ARG A 41 7.13 -1.43 1.88
N LEU A 42 5.81 -1.56 1.92
CA LEU A 42 4.89 -0.59 1.35
C LEU A 42 4.40 0.33 2.47
N ARG A 43 4.53 1.63 2.28
CA ARG A 43 4.10 2.66 3.24
C ARG A 43 3.11 3.60 2.57
N THR A 44 2.05 3.97 3.28
CA THR A 44 1.11 4.99 2.80
C THR A 44 0.48 5.73 3.97
N THR A 45 0.38 7.05 3.83
CA THR A 45 -0.36 7.87 4.79
C THR A 45 -1.84 7.79 4.49
N VAL A 46 -2.63 7.26 5.43
CA VAL A 46 -4.08 7.11 5.28
C VAL A 46 -4.79 8.07 6.22
N ARG A 47 -5.67 8.91 5.67
CA ARG A 47 -6.52 9.84 6.43
C ARG A 47 -7.43 9.08 7.41
N PRO A 48 -7.94 9.75 8.46
CA PRO A 48 -8.91 9.16 9.39
C PRO A 48 -10.07 8.48 8.65
N HIS A 49 -10.51 7.33 9.15
CA HIS A 49 -11.66 6.57 8.63
C HIS A 49 -11.63 6.29 7.11
N SER A 50 -10.45 6.34 6.49
CA SER A 50 -10.27 6.20 5.05
C SER A 50 -9.52 4.93 4.69
N VAL A 51 -9.55 4.56 3.41
CA VAL A 51 -8.85 3.38 2.87
C VAL A 51 -8.00 3.75 1.65
N ALA A 52 -6.77 3.27 1.60
CA ALA A 52 -5.96 3.21 0.39
C ALA A 52 -6.09 1.82 -0.22
N MET A 53 -6.53 1.74 -1.48
CA MET A 53 -6.74 0.50 -2.20
C MET A 53 -5.66 0.31 -3.27
N LEU A 54 -4.80 -0.68 -3.06
CA LEU A 54 -3.60 -0.90 -3.86
C LEU A 54 -3.67 -2.28 -4.50
N LYS A 55 -3.36 -2.36 -5.79
CA LYS A 55 -3.09 -3.61 -6.49
C LYS A 55 -1.59 -3.85 -6.51
N ILE A 56 -1.20 -5.06 -6.15
CA ILE A 56 0.17 -5.56 -6.28
C ILE A 56 0.17 -6.66 -7.33
N SER A 57 1.10 -6.61 -8.28
CA SER A 57 1.26 -7.64 -9.31
C SER A 57 2.72 -7.96 -9.51
N ALA A 58 3.03 -9.22 -9.81
CA ALA A 58 4.36 -9.60 -10.28
C ALA A 58 4.77 -8.71 -11.48
N SER A 59 6.07 -8.41 -11.55
CA SER A 59 6.64 -7.71 -12.70
C SER A 59 6.63 -8.60 -13.94
#